data_AF-A0AAV2QAY9-F1
#
_entry.id   AF-A0AAV2QAY9-F1
#
_cell.length_a   1.000
_cell.length_b   1.000
_cell.length_c   1.000
_cell.angle_alpha   90.00
_cell.angle_beta   90.00
_cell.angle_gamma   90.00
#
_symmetry.space_group_name_H-M   'P 1'
#
loop_
_entity.id
_entity.type
_entity.pdbx_description
1 polymer ?
#
loop_
_entity_poly.entity_id
_entity_poly.type
_entity_poly.pdbx_seq_one_letter_code
_entity_poly.pdbx_strand_id
1 'polypeptide(L)'
;DSSGEFHPESTNYANEEYYEYNYDTSRQKLSINRNIIGRNIDQIPYSNMEHLFPHNYILEPSPTFCDAVEILAIMPVKPEDLQVRDQVRSTWCSSVVVSETRIKCLFLLGLTTNSSQQHAILEEFDTYRDIIQLDFIDSYLNLTLKTWSGLHYKSTRCKQVSWLLKIDSDVFIQPWALKTEIQNVNSDIACYVMQNKKVCHPGTCDDPRWVISRDQYPSETYPDYCNGPAYIMSSPAVDRLLHAANPVKTFFPMEDAYFTVFL
;
A
#
# COMPACT_ATOMS: atom_id res chain seq x y z
N ASP A 1 -45.04 25.07 -35.20
CA ASP A 1 -44.20 24.15 -35.99
C ASP A 1 -43.01 24.91 -36.54
N SER A 2 -41.77 24.57 -36.25
CA SER A 2 -41.21 23.26 -35.91
C SER A 2 -39.96 23.42 -35.04
N SER A 3 -39.89 22.57 -34.02
CA SER A 3 -38.75 22.26 -33.16
C SER A 3 -37.51 21.85 -33.96
N GLY A 4 -36.36 22.46 -33.65
CA GLY A 4 -35.04 21.98 -34.05
C GLY A 4 -34.43 21.13 -32.94
N GLU A 5 -34.36 19.83 -33.18
CA GLU A 5 -33.81 18.81 -32.29
C GLU A 5 -32.28 18.92 -32.14
N PHE A 6 -31.86 18.73 -30.90
CA PHE A 6 -30.47 18.52 -30.49
C PHE A 6 -30.10 17.06 -30.78
N HIS A 7 -29.08 16.82 -31.60
CA HIS A 7 -28.42 15.51 -31.70
C HIS A 7 -27.19 15.49 -30.77
N PRO A 8 -27.12 14.59 -29.78
CA PRO A 8 -25.86 14.29 -29.11
C PRO A 8 -25.09 13.21 -29.90
N GLU A 9 -23.84 13.51 -30.22
CA GLU A 9 -22.89 12.53 -30.74
C GLU A 9 -22.62 11.45 -29.69
N SER A 10 -22.85 10.20 -30.12
CA SER A 10 -22.55 8.98 -29.39
C SER A 10 -21.04 8.74 -29.33
N THR A 11 -20.42 8.85 -28.16
CA THR A 11 -19.11 8.25 -27.89
C THR A 11 -19.31 6.89 -27.23
N ASN A 12 -18.90 5.85 -27.97
CA ASN A 12 -18.78 4.47 -27.50
C ASN A 12 -17.77 4.39 -26.35
N TYR A 13 -18.25 4.28 -25.11
CA TYR A 13 -17.47 3.69 -24.01
C TYR A 13 -17.93 2.24 -23.86
N ALA A 14 -17.25 1.34 -24.56
CA ALA A 14 -17.41 -0.10 -24.38
C ALA A 14 -16.05 -0.71 -24.09
N ASN A 15 -16.02 -1.52 -23.03
CA ASN A 15 -14.97 -2.46 -22.60
C ASN A 15 -13.91 -1.91 -21.63
N GLU A 16 -14.32 -1.62 -20.39
CA GLU A 16 -13.48 -1.88 -19.23
C GLU A 16 -13.92 -3.22 -18.63
N GLU A 17 -13.12 -4.26 -18.82
CA GLU A 17 -13.30 -5.56 -18.16
C GLU A 17 -12.99 -5.40 -16.67
N TYR A 18 -14.03 -5.40 -15.84
CA TYR A 18 -13.91 -5.58 -14.40
C TYR A 18 -13.41 -7.01 -14.14
N TYR A 19 -12.16 -7.15 -13.66
CA TYR A 19 -11.64 -8.42 -13.18
C TYR A 19 -12.27 -8.74 -11.81
N GLU A 20 -13.32 -9.56 -11.83
CA GLU A 20 -13.97 -10.08 -10.63
C GLU A 20 -13.09 -11.18 -10.01
N TYR A 21 -12.33 -10.85 -8.97
CA TYR A 21 -11.55 -11.83 -8.21
C TYR A 21 -12.49 -12.73 -7.39
N ASN A 22 -12.74 -13.94 -7.89
CA ASN A 22 -13.47 -14.99 -7.16
C ASN A 22 -12.64 -15.45 -5.95
N TYR A 23 -13.04 -15.01 -4.75
CA TYR A 23 -12.45 -15.40 -3.47
C TYR A 23 -12.78 -16.86 -3.14
N ASP A 24 -11.82 -17.76 -3.31
CA ASP A 24 -11.86 -19.10 -2.73
C ASP A 24 -11.40 -19.03 -1.25
N THR A 25 -12.34 -19.22 -0.32
CA THR A 25 -12.14 -19.13 1.13
C THR A 25 -11.44 -20.35 1.75
N SER A 26 -10.91 -21.27 0.93
CA SER A 26 -10.40 -22.57 1.39
C SER A 26 -8.87 -22.72 1.39
N ARG A 27 -8.07 -21.75 1.88
CA ARG A 27 -6.61 -21.96 2.05
C ARG A 27 -6.03 -21.46 3.38
N GLN A 28 -4.99 -22.18 3.80
CA GLN A 28 -4.51 -22.35 5.17
C GLN A 28 -4.05 -21.06 5.87
N LYS A 29 -4.49 -20.91 7.12
CA LYS A 29 -3.96 -19.99 8.12
C LYS A 29 -2.52 -20.40 8.47
N LEU A 30 -1.56 -19.53 8.25
CA LEU A 30 -0.18 -19.76 8.70
C LEU A 30 -0.12 -19.73 10.23
N SER A 31 0.38 -20.82 10.82
CA SER A 31 0.98 -20.81 12.16
C SER A 31 2.47 -20.49 12.01
N ILE A 32 2.90 -19.35 12.56
CA ILE A 32 4.28 -18.87 12.47
C ILE A 32 5.24 -19.88 13.12
N ASN A 33 6.20 -20.39 12.34
CA ASN A 33 7.28 -21.23 12.83
C ASN A 33 8.39 -20.33 13.39
N ARG A 34 8.45 -20.19 14.72
CA ARG A 34 9.38 -19.30 15.45
C ARG A 34 10.88 -19.60 15.26
N ASN A 35 11.25 -20.64 14.51
CA ASN A 35 12.62 -21.17 14.44
C ASN A 35 13.48 -20.62 13.28
N ILE A 36 13.00 -19.68 12.46
CA ILE A 36 13.79 -19.07 11.36
C ILE A 36 14.35 -17.68 11.74
N ILE A 37 14.09 -17.16 12.95
CA ILE A 37 14.66 -15.90 13.44
C ILE A 37 16.06 -16.16 14.03
N GLY A 38 16.98 -16.57 13.16
CA GLY A 38 18.39 -16.80 13.48
C GLY A 38 19.23 -15.54 13.33
N ARG A 39 18.92 -14.48 14.10
CA ARG A 39 19.80 -13.37 14.52
C ARG A 39 18.98 -12.45 15.43
N ASN A 40 19.57 -11.99 16.53
CA ASN A 40 18.99 -10.97 17.43
C ASN A 40 18.69 -9.68 16.64
N ILE A 41 17.49 -9.57 16.07
CA ILE A 41 16.98 -8.35 15.39
C ILE A 41 16.48 -7.33 16.43
N ASP A 42 16.21 -7.78 17.66
CA ASP A 42 15.68 -6.97 18.77
C ASP A 42 16.66 -5.91 19.33
N GLN A 43 17.87 -5.77 18.79
CA GLN A 43 18.94 -4.93 19.37
C GLN A 43 19.43 -3.77 18.50
N ILE A 44 18.83 -3.51 17.33
CA ILE A 44 19.21 -2.32 16.54
C ILE A 44 18.18 -1.20 16.79
N PRO A 45 18.57 -0.10 17.47
CA PRO A 45 17.66 1.01 17.70
C PRO A 45 17.22 1.64 16.37
N TYR A 46 15.92 1.86 16.19
CA TYR A 46 15.32 2.57 15.06
C TYR A 46 16.03 3.88 14.68
N SER A 47 16.59 4.61 15.66
CA SER A 47 17.31 5.86 15.46
C SER A 47 18.50 5.75 14.50
N ASN A 48 19.06 4.55 14.32
CA ASN A 48 20.19 4.34 13.41
C ASN A 48 19.76 4.11 11.95
N MET A 49 18.46 3.95 11.68
CA MET A 49 17.91 3.77 10.33
C MET A 49 17.37 5.07 9.70
N GLU A 50 17.13 6.12 10.48
CA GLU A 50 16.64 7.42 9.97
C GLU A 50 17.61 8.06 8.96
N HIS A 51 18.92 7.83 9.11
CA HIS A 51 19.96 8.37 8.22
C HIS A 51 20.06 7.65 6.86
N LEU A 52 19.32 6.56 6.67
CA LEU A 52 19.41 5.73 5.47
C LEU A 52 18.36 6.11 4.41
N PHE A 53 17.29 6.84 4.77
CA PHE A 53 16.22 7.20 3.84
C PHE A 53 15.94 8.71 3.83
N PRO A 54 15.73 9.34 2.66
CA PRO A 54 15.04 10.62 2.59
C PRO A 54 13.56 10.37 2.97
N HIS A 55 13.26 10.41 4.27
CA HIS A 55 11.91 10.26 4.82
C HIS A 55 11.22 11.63 4.96
N ASN A 56 11.46 12.50 3.99
CA ASN A 56 10.92 13.84 4.04
C ASN A 56 9.48 13.84 3.50
N TYR A 57 8.54 14.09 4.39
CA TYR A 57 7.14 14.30 4.03
C TYR A 57 6.96 15.79 3.68
N ILE A 58 6.82 16.08 2.39
CA ILE A 58 6.60 17.44 1.89
C ILE A 58 5.21 17.92 2.34
N LEU A 59 4.23 17.03 2.20
CA LEU A 59 2.88 17.22 2.70
C LEU A 59 2.59 16.08 3.67
N GLU A 60 1.99 16.41 4.81
CA GLU A 60 1.49 15.44 5.74
C GLU A 60 0.30 15.98 6.55
N PRO A 61 -0.66 15.12 6.92
CA PRO A 61 -1.78 15.51 7.75
C PRO A 61 -1.38 16.09 9.11
N SER A 62 -2.35 16.71 9.79
CA SER A 62 -2.22 17.16 11.19
C SER A 62 -1.70 16.04 12.11
N PRO A 63 -0.90 16.33 13.14
CA PRO A 63 -0.49 15.34 14.16
C PRO A 63 -1.66 14.60 14.83
N THR A 64 -2.84 15.21 14.89
CA THR A 64 -4.08 14.62 15.44
C THR A 64 -4.85 13.77 14.44
N PHE A 65 -4.33 13.58 13.21
CA PHE A 65 -5.03 12.83 12.17
C PHE A 65 -5.40 11.41 12.63
N CYS A 66 -4.53 10.75 13.38
CA CYS A 66 -4.73 9.38 13.85
C CYS A 66 -5.47 9.26 15.20
N ASP A 67 -6.08 10.33 15.71
CA ASP A 67 -6.79 10.31 16.98
C ASP A 67 -8.03 9.40 16.94
N ALA A 68 -8.06 8.45 17.88
CA ALA A 68 -9.10 7.42 18.00
C ALA A 68 -9.33 6.60 16.70
N VAL A 69 -8.28 6.43 15.89
CA VAL A 69 -8.26 5.55 14.71
C VAL A 69 -7.81 4.16 15.12
N GLU A 70 -8.57 3.13 14.72
CA GLU A 70 -8.23 1.73 14.96
C GLU A 70 -7.49 1.12 13.77
N ILE A 71 -7.95 1.43 12.55
CA ILE A 71 -7.34 0.99 11.29
C ILE A 71 -6.91 2.21 10.47
N LEU A 72 -5.64 2.27 10.11
CA LEU A 72 -5.14 3.22 9.12
C LEU A 72 -4.96 2.47 7.79
N ALA A 73 -5.66 2.89 6.75
CA ALA A 73 -5.44 2.43 5.39
C ALA A 73 -4.42 3.35 4.70
N ILE A 74 -3.37 2.78 4.13
CA ILE A 74 -2.39 3.50 3.31
C ILE A 74 -2.47 3.00 1.88
N MET A 75 -2.56 3.94 0.94
CA MET A 75 -2.72 3.65 -0.48
C MET A 75 -1.64 4.36 -1.28
N PRO A 76 -0.66 3.62 -1.83
CA PRO A 76 0.18 4.14 -2.90
C PRO A 76 -0.69 4.52 -4.11
N VAL A 77 -0.70 5.80 -4.47
CA VAL A 77 -1.45 6.31 -5.64
C VAL A 77 -0.50 7.10 -6.51
N LYS A 78 -0.78 7.20 -7.81
CA LYS A 78 -0.03 8.12 -8.68
C LYS A 78 -0.52 9.56 -8.49
N PRO A 79 0.35 10.57 -8.70
CA PRO A 79 0.00 11.98 -8.66
C PRO A 79 -1.23 12.31 -9.53
N GLU A 80 -1.36 11.68 -10.71
CA GLU A 80 -2.37 11.97 -11.75
C GLU A 80 -3.74 11.41 -11.43
N ASP A 81 -3.81 10.40 -10.58
CA ASP A 81 -5.02 9.62 -10.36
C ASP A 81 -5.93 10.28 -9.31
N LEU A 82 -6.22 11.58 -9.48
CA LEU A 82 -7.15 12.33 -8.62
C LEU A 82 -8.52 11.68 -8.56
N GLN A 83 -9.04 11.25 -9.73
CA GLN A 83 -10.34 10.59 -9.82
C GLN A 83 -10.40 9.29 -9.01
N VAL A 84 -9.30 8.52 -8.97
CA VAL A 84 -9.21 7.31 -8.15
C VAL A 84 -9.27 7.66 -6.67
N ARG A 85 -8.53 8.70 -6.24
CA ARG A 85 -8.59 9.17 -4.83
C ARG A 85 -10.01 9.62 -4.46
N ASP A 86 -10.67 10.38 -5.32
CA ASP A 86 -12.05 10.83 -5.10
C ASP A 86 -13.06 9.67 -5.08
N GLN A 87 -12.87 8.64 -5.91
CA GLN A 87 -13.68 7.42 -5.87
C GLN A 87 -13.49 6.66 -4.56
N VAL A 88 -12.25 6.49 -4.10
CA VAL A 88 -11.99 5.86 -2.81
C VAL A 88 -12.63 6.66 -1.66
N ARG A 89 -12.46 7.99 -1.64
CA ARG A 89 -13.08 8.89 -0.65
C ARG A 89 -14.59 8.78 -0.62
N SER A 90 -15.23 8.70 -1.78
CA SER A 90 -16.70 8.65 -1.91
C SER A 90 -17.29 7.25 -1.73
N THR A 91 -16.47 6.21 -1.62
CA THR A 91 -16.91 4.82 -1.46
C THR A 91 -16.53 4.25 -0.10
N TRP A 92 -15.64 3.26 -0.04
CA TRP A 92 -15.35 2.50 1.18
C TRP A 92 -14.55 3.30 2.21
N CYS A 93 -13.83 4.35 1.78
CA CYS A 93 -13.11 5.24 2.69
C CYS A 93 -13.98 6.37 3.28
N SER A 94 -15.20 6.59 2.76
CA SER A 94 -16.15 7.57 3.31
C SER A 94 -16.61 7.23 4.74
N SER A 95 -16.42 5.97 5.14
CA SER A 95 -17.02 5.40 6.34
C SER A 95 -16.12 5.60 7.56
N VAL A 96 -16.32 6.72 8.28
CA VAL A 96 -15.50 7.09 9.45
C VAL A 96 -15.66 6.11 10.62
N VAL A 97 -16.79 5.44 10.77
CA VAL A 97 -16.98 4.40 11.80
C VAL A 97 -17.84 3.28 11.22
N VAL A 98 -17.27 2.07 11.10
CA VAL A 98 -18.02 0.87 10.72
C VAL A 98 -17.97 -0.11 11.87
N SER A 99 -19.15 -0.48 12.37
CA SER A 99 -19.27 -1.41 13.50
C SER A 99 -18.40 -0.98 14.68
N GLU A 100 -18.39 0.30 15.08
CA GLU A 100 -17.53 0.87 16.16
C GLU A 100 -16.03 0.98 15.85
N THR A 101 -15.57 0.47 14.69
CA THR A 101 -14.17 0.58 14.26
C THR A 101 -13.98 1.83 13.40
N ARG A 102 -13.07 2.72 13.82
CA ARG A 102 -12.72 3.92 13.06
C ARG A 102 -11.60 3.61 12.07
N ILE A 103 -11.92 3.79 10.78
CA ILE A 103 -10.97 3.66 9.68
C ILE A 103 -10.66 5.05 9.14
N LYS A 104 -9.38 5.33 8.89
CA LYS A 104 -8.96 6.50 8.10
C LYS A 104 -8.06 6.05 6.97
N CYS A 105 -8.11 6.76 5.86
CA CYS A 105 -7.23 6.50 4.72
C CYS A 105 -6.23 7.62 4.51
N LEU A 106 -5.06 7.23 4.02
CA LEU A 106 -4.03 8.14 3.55
C LEU A 106 -3.57 7.73 2.16
N PHE A 107 -3.49 8.72 1.27
CA PHE A 107 -2.92 8.56 -0.05
C PHE A 107 -1.44 8.91 -0.02
N LEU A 108 -0.60 7.98 -0.47
CA LEU A 108 0.85 8.14 -0.58
C LEU A 108 1.20 8.53 -2.01
N LEU A 109 1.73 9.74 -2.17
CA LEU A 109 2.11 10.33 -3.45
C LEU A 109 3.60 10.64 -3.43
N GLY A 110 4.27 10.49 -4.57
CA GLY A 110 5.57 11.10 -4.82
C GLY A 110 5.43 12.49 -5.45
N LEU A 111 6.56 13.06 -5.82
CA LEU A 111 6.65 14.26 -6.64
C LEU A 111 6.29 13.94 -8.09
N THR A 112 5.63 14.90 -8.74
CA THR A 112 5.47 14.92 -10.20
C THR A 112 6.37 15.98 -10.82
N THR A 113 6.79 15.75 -12.08
CA THR A 113 7.49 16.75 -12.89
C THR A 113 6.54 17.75 -13.56
N ASN A 114 5.22 17.53 -13.49
CA ASN A 114 4.20 18.42 -14.04
C ASN A 114 3.77 19.46 -12.98
N SER A 115 4.08 20.73 -13.22
CA SER A 115 3.79 21.82 -12.28
C SER A 115 2.29 22.03 -12.04
N SER A 116 1.44 21.86 -13.06
CA SER A 116 -0.01 22.03 -12.93
C SER A 116 -0.60 20.93 -12.05
N GLN A 117 -0.11 19.71 -12.21
CA GLN A 117 -0.49 18.58 -11.37
C GLN A 117 0.00 18.75 -9.92
N GLN A 118 1.23 19.23 -9.74
CA GLN A 118 1.73 19.54 -8.39
C GLN A 118 0.88 20.63 -7.71
N HIS A 119 0.43 21.63 -8.45
CA HIS A 119 -0.48 22.66 -7.92
C HIS A 119 -1.83 22.06 -7.52
N ALA A 120 -2.43 21.20 -8.36
CA ALA A 120 -3.67 20.52 -8.03
C ALA A 120 -3.56 19.63 -6.77
N ILE A 121 -2.41 18.97 -6.55
CA ILE A 121 -2.15 18.18 -5.33
C ILE A 121 -2.13 19.06 -4.09
N LEU A 122 -1.58 20.28 -4.19
CA LEU A 122 -1.58 21.22 -3.06
C LEU A 122 -3.00 21.67 -2.72
N GLU A 123 -3.81 22.01 -3.72
CA GLU A 123 -5.23 22.38 -3.54
C GLU A 123 -6.05 21.21 -2.96
N GLU A 124 -5.81 19.99 -3.46
CA GLU A 124 -6.43 18.77 -2.96
C GLU A 124 -6.06 18.52 -1.50
N PHE A 125 -4.76 18.61 -1.17
CA PHE A 125 -4.28 18.45 0.20
C PHE A 125 -4.88 19.51 1.13
N ASP A 126 -5.01 20.75 0.68
CA ASP A 126 -5.62 21.82 1.46
C ASP A 126 -7.10 21.55 1.79
N THR A 127 -7.79 20.85 0.90
CA THR A 127 -9.20 20.48 1.02
C THR A 127 -9.40 19.25 1.90
N TYR A 128 -8.70 18.15 1.60
CA TYR A 128 -9.00 16.83 2.20
C TYR A 128 -8.08 16.43 3.36
N ARG A 129 -6.86 16.97 3.41
CA ARG A 129 -5.86 16.72 4.48
C ARG A 129 -5.57 15.23 4.71
N ASP A 130 -5.64 14.41 3.67
CA ASP A 130 -5.45 12.96 3.68
C ASP A 130 -4.34 12.47 2.73
N ILE A 131 -3.44 13.37 2.33
CA ILE A 131 -2.29 13.08 1.48
C ILE A 131 -1.00 13.14 2.30
N ILE A 132 -0.15 12.13 2.09
CA ILE A 132 1.28 12.22 2.37
C ILE A 132 2.00 12.35 1.03
N GLN A 133 2.75 13.44 0.84
CA GLN A 133 3.61 13.59 -0.33
C GLN A 133 5.07 13.39 0.05
N LEU A 134 5.74 12.48 -0.66
CA LEU A 134 7.11 12.06 -0.44
C LEU A 134 8.06 12.83 -1.35
N ASP A 135 9.25 13.15 -0.84
CA ASP A 135 10.29 13.91 -1.53
C ASP A 135 11.12 13.05 -2.51
N PHE A 136 10.44 12.39 -3.44
CA PHE A 136 11.06 11.71 -4.58
C PHE A 136 10.11 11.64 -5.77
N ILE A 137 10.65 11.58 -6.99
CA ILE A 137 9.83 11.46 -8.21
C ILE A 137 9.03 10.17 -8.20
N ASP A 138 7.73 10.29 -8.39
CA ASP A 138 6.82 9.17 -8.46
C ASP A 138 7.13 8.28 -9.67
N SER A 139 7.32 7.00 -9.41
CA SER A 139 7.51 5.99 -10.44
C SER A 139 7.20 4.63 -9.86
N TYR A 140 6.86 3.68 -10.73
CA TYR A 140 6.68 2.28 -10.33
C TYR A 140 7.93 1.73 -9.63
N LEU A 141 9.13 2.14 -10.09
CA LEU A 141 10.39 1.69 -9.50
C LEU A 141 10.59 2.17 -8.05
N ASN A 142 9.93 3.27 -7.67
CA ASN A 142 9.96 3.81 -6.32
C ASN A 142 8.81 3.31 -5.43
N LEU A 143 8.00 2.34 -5.89
CA LEU A 143 6.89 1.82 -5.10
C LEU A 143 7.35 1.23 -3.76
N THR A 144 8.47 0.51 -3.75
CA THR A 144 9.08 -0.03 -2.51
C THR A 144 9.44 1.07 -1.52
N LEU A 145 9.97 2.20 -2.00
CA LEU A 145 10.24 3.37 -1.16
C LEU A 145 8.93 4.00 -0.66
N LYS A 146 7.94 4.13 -1.54
CA LYS A 146 6.62 4.67 -1.21
C LYS A 146 5.93 3.84 -0.12
N THR A 147 5.91 2.51 -0.23
CA THR A 147 5.35 1.67 0.83
C THR A 147 6.17 1.76 2.10
N TRP A 148 7.51 1.70 2.02
CA TRP A 148 8.36 1.86 3.22
C TRP A 148 8.01 3.14 3.98
N SER A 149 7.90 4.26 3.27
CA SER A 149 7.53 5.55 3.86
C SER A 149 6.15 5.54 4.49
N GLY A 150 5.17 4.84 3.91
CA GLY A 150 3.86 4.64 4.51
C GLY A 150 3.89 3.82 5.81
N LEU A 151 4.62 2.71 5.81
CA LEU A 151 4.86 1.89 7.00
C LEU A 151 5.54 2.74 8.10
N HIS A 152 6.58 3.48 7.71
CA HIS A 152 7.34 4.35 8.60
C HIS A 152 6.49 5.50 9.15
N TYR A 153 5.64 6.12 8.33
CA TYR A 153 4.68 7.14 8.78
C TYR A 153 3.76 6.57 9.86
N LYS A 154 3.20 5.38 9.66
CA LYS A 154 2.38 4.73 10.68
C LYS A 154 3.18 4.49 11.96
N SER A 155 4.41 3.98 11.88
CA SER A 155 5.26 3.67 13.05
C SER A 155 5.74 4.92 13.81
N THR A 156 5.81 6.08 13.14
CA THR A 156 6.33 7.31 13.76
C THR A 156 5.26 8.33 14.12
N ARG A 157 4.23 8.51 13.29
CA ARG A 157 3.19 9.55 13.45
C ARG A 157 1.86 8.99 13.97
N CYS A 158 1.56 7.71 13.73
CA CYS A 158 0.30 7.07 14.10
C CYS A 158 0.50 5.83 14.98
N LYS A 159 1.37 5.95 15.98
CA LYS A 159 1.80 4.85 16.89
C LYS A 159 0.64 4.16 17.61
N GLN A 160 -0.41 4.91 17.92
CA GLN A 160 -1.61 4.46 18.62
C GLN A 160 -2.52 3.57 17.77
N VAL A 161 -2.37 3.59 16.45
CA VAL A 161 -3.23 2.82 15.54
C VAL A 161 -2.89 1.33 15.67
N SER A 162 -3.92 0.50 15.86
CA SER A 162 -3.76 -0.93 16.11
C SER A 162 -3.41 -1.72 14.85
N TRP A 163 -4.00 -1.33 13.72
CA TRP A 163 -3.86 -2.03 12.45
C TRP A 163 -3.52 -1.09 11.30
N LEU A 164 -2.60 -1.52 10.44
CA LEU A 164 -2.29 -0.86 9.18
C LEU A 164 -2.77 -1.75 8.03
N LEU A 165 -3.64 -1.22 7.19
CA LEU A 165 -4.03 -1.83 5.92
C LEU A 165 -3.20 -1.18 4.81
N LYS A 166 -2.29 -1.93 4.18
CA LYS A 166 -1.76 -1.54 2.87
C LYS A 166 -2.72 -2.07 1.83
N ILE A 167 -3.18 -1.20 0.95
CA ILE A 167 -4.15 -1.53 -0.10
C ILE A 167 -3.82 -0.73 -1.37
N ASP A 168 -3.96 -1.37 -2.53
CA ASP A 168 -3.81 -0.69 -3.81
C ASP A 168 -5.06 0.15 -4.11
N SER A 169 -4.91 1.24 -4.87
CA SER A 169 -5.99 2.21 -5.07
C SER A 169 -7.12 1.71 -5.98
N ASP A 170 -6.89 0.62 -6.71
CA ASP A 170 -7.85 -0.07 -7.56
C ASP A 170 -8.55 -1.24 -6.83
N VAL A 171 -8.37 -1.35 -5.51
CA VAL A 171 -8.98 -2.39 -4.67
C VAL A 171 -10.09 -1.81 -3.83
N PHE A 172 -11.21 -2.54 -3.78
CA PHE A 172 -12.32 -2.25 -2.89
C PHE A 172 -12.27 -3.16 -1.67
N ILE A 173 -12.50 -2.60 -0.48
CA ILE A 173 -12.64 -3.39 0.76
C ILE A 173 -14.01 -3.16 1.39
N GLN A 174 -14.62 -4.24 1.88
CA GLN A 174 -15.84 -4.17 2.69
C GLN A 174 -15.45 -3.95 4.16
N PRO A 175 -15.71 -2.78 4.77
CA PRO A 175 -15.17 -2.49 6.10
C PRO A 175 -15.69 -3.40 7.22
N TRP A 176 -16.94 -3.89 7.13
CA TRP A 176 -17.50 -4.84 8.11
C TRP A 176 -16.84 -6.22 8.03
N ALA A 177 -16.51 -6.67 6.81
CA ALA A 177 -15.81 -7.93 6.60
C ALA A 177 -14.38 -7.81 7.15
N LEU A 178 -13.69 -6.69 6.87
CA LEU A 178 -12.37 -6.41 7.40
C LEU A 178 -12.35 -6.47 8.93
N LYS A 179 -13.34 -5.84 9.60
CA LYS A 179 -13.46 -5.90 11.06
C LYS A 179 -13.59 -7.35 11.56
N THR A 180 -14.44 -8.13 10.90
CA THR A 180 -14.67 -9.53 11.27
C THR A 180 -13.39 -10.35 11.10
N GLU A 181 -12.62 -10.12 10.04
CA GLU A 181 -11.34 -10.80 9.80
C GLU A 181 -10.30 -10.47 10.89
N ILE A 182 -10.11 -9.19 11.24
CA ILE A 182 -9.13 -8.81 12.28
C ILE A 182 -9.47 -9.34 13.67
N GLN A 183 -10.76 -9.56 13.97
CA GLN A 183 -11.18 -10.16 15.25
C GLN A 183 -10.89 -11.66 15.31
N ASN A 184 -10.81 -12.32 14.16
CA ASN A 184 -10.62 -13.77 14.06
C ASN A 184 -9.20 -14.17 13.64
N VAL A 185 -8.34 -13.20 13.30
CA VAL A 185 -6.95 -13.48 12.93
C VAL A 185 -6.14 -13.82 14.19
N ASN A 186 -5.43 -14.94 14.14
CA ASN A 186 -4.48 -15.35 15.18
C ASN A 186 -3.02 -15.11 14.73
N SER A 187 -2.81 -14.08 13.92
CA SER A 187 -1.55 -13.72 13.28
C SER A 187 -1.42 -12.20 13.30
N ASP A 188 -0.17 -11.72 13.31
CA ASP A 188 0.13 -10.30 13.21
C ASP A 188 -0.05 -9.75 11.78
N ILE A 189 -0.28 -10.61 10.78
CA ILE A 189 -0.60 -10.23 9.41
C ILE A 189 -1.70 -11.12 8.83
N ALA A 190 -2.60 -10.53 8.04
CA ALA A 190 -3.58 -11.25 7.22
C ALA A 190 -3.55 -10.74 5.77
N CYS A 191 -3.54 -11.67 4.82
CA CYS A 191 -3.46 -11.41 3.39
C CYS A 191 -3.76 -12.67 2.59
N TYR A 192 -3.91 -12.51 1.28
CA TYR A 192 -3.85 -13.65 0.36
C TYR A 192 -2.39 -14.06 0.15
N VAL A 193 -2.04 -15.31 0.45
CA VAL A 193 -0.65 -15.80 0.38
C VAL A 193 -0.33 -16.30 -1.02
N MET A 194 0.74 -15.76 -1.57
CA MET A 194 1.36 -16.19 -2.82
C MET A 194 2.40 -17.25 -2.52
N GLN A 195 2.27 -18.43 -3.14
CA GLN A 195 3.18 -19.55 -2.94
C GLN A 195 3.86 -19.95 -4.25
N ASN A 196 5.12 -20.37 -4.17
CA ASN A 196 5.91 -20.87 -5.31
C ASN A 196 5.93 -19.94 -6.53
N LYS A 197 5.93 -18.62 -6.30
CA LYS A 197 5.95 -17.64 -7.40
C LYS A 197 7.36 -17.54 -7.98
N LYS A 198 7.43 -17.66 -9.31
CA LYS A 198 8.68 -17.51 -10.04
C LYS A 198 9.15 -16.07 -10.03
N VAL A 199 10.45 -15.91 -9.87
CA VAL A 199 11.13 -14.63 -9.98
C VAL A 199 11.25 -14.27 -11.45
N CYS A 200 11.03 -12.98 -11.73
CA CYS A 200 11.18 -12.42 -13.05
C CYS A 200 12.66 -12.06 -13.27
N HIS A 201 13.41 -12.94 -13.93
CA HIS A 201 14.79 -12.68 -14.36
C HIS A 201 14.83 -12.18 -15.80
N PRO A 202 15.97 -11.59 -16.26
CA PRO A 202 16.11 -11.16 -17.65
C PRO A 202 15.73 -12.27 -18.63
N GLY A 203 14.73 -12.02 -19.46
CA GLY A 203 14.22 -12.96 -20.47
C GLY A 203 13.20 -13.99 -19.97
N THR A 204 12.73 -13.93 -18.72
CA THR A 204 11.73 -14.89 -18.19
C THR A 204 10.31 -14.33 -18.09
N CYS A 205 10.12 -13.04 -18.32
CA CYS A 205 8.83 -12.35 -18.24
C CYS A 205 8.74 -11.22 -19.27
N ASP A 206 7.51 -10.90 -19.66
CA ASP A 206 7.23 -9.84 -20.65
C ASP A 206 7.25 -8.44 -20.05
N ASP A 207 6.91 -8.31 -18.77
CA ASP A 207 6.88 -7.02 -18.08
C ASP A 207 8.26 -6.67 -17.51
N PRO A 208 8.97 -5.67 -18.07
CA PRO A 208 10.28 -5.27 -17.59
C PRO A 208 10.26 -4.68 -16.18
N ARG A 209 9.10 -4.24 -15.69
CA ARG A 209 8.94 -3.65 -14.36
C ARG A 209 9.17 -4.64 -13.23
N TRP A 210 9.10 -5.94 -13.51
CA TRP A 210 9.26 -6.99 -12.51
C TRP A 210 10.65 -7.65 -12.57
N VAL A 211 11.47 -7.27 -13.56
CA VAL A 211 12.77 -7.90 -13.80
C VAL A 211 13.76 -7.54 -12.69
N ILE A 212 14.34 -8.57 -12.07
CA ILE A 212 15.41 -8.49 -11.09
C ILE A 212 16.63 -9.31 -11.56
N SER A 213 17.84 -8.77 -11.40
CA SER A 213 19.04 -9.51 -11.82
C SER A 213 19.31 -10.69 -10.89
N ARG A 214 20.00 -11.72 -11.41
CA ARG A 214 20.40 -12.89 -10.61
C ARG A 214 21.43 -12.54 -9.55
N ASP A 215 22.25 -11.53 -9.80
CA ASP A 215 23.19 -11.01 -8.81
C ASP A 215 22.46 -10.40 -7.62
N GLN A 216 21.32 -9.77 -7.87
CA GLN A 216 20.49 -9.17 -6.84
C GLN A 216 19.61 -10.20 -6.12
N TYR A 217 19.02 -11.15 -6.85
CA TYR A 217 18.19 -12.20 -6.28
C TYR A 217 18.51 -13.54 -6.96
N PRO A 218 19.38 -14.38 -6.36
CA PRO A 218 19.84 -15.60 -7.04
C PRO A 218 18.78 -16.70 -7.17
N SER A 219 17.75 -16.69 -6.31
CA SER A 219 16.73 -17.74 -6.26
C SER A 219 15.74 -17.62 -7.43
N GLU A 220 15.27 -18.75 -7.96
CA GLU A 220 14.26 -18.77 -9.04
C GLU A 220 12.83 -18.50 -8.57
N THR A 221 12.59 -18.57 -7.26
CA THR A 221 11.26 -18.41 -6.65
C THR A 221 11.33 -17.54 -5.41
N TYR A 222 10.29 -16.74 -5.19
CA TYR A 222 10.09 -16.05 -3.92
C TYR A 222 9.63 -17.05 -2.83
N PRO A 223 10.03 -16.85 -1.55
CA PRO A 223 9.35 -17.43 -0.40
C PRO A 223 7.87 -17.07 -0.42
N ASP A 224 7.06 -17.74 0.40
CA ASP A 224 5.66 -17.36 0.59
C ASP A 224 5.56 -15.89 1.04
N TYR A 225 4.66 -15.12 0.43
CA TYR A 225 4.51 -13.69 0.70
C TYR A 225 3.06 -13.25 0.51
N CYS A 226 2.70 -12.09 1.04
CA CYS A 226 1.37 -11.50 0.86
C CYS A 226 1.22 -10.89 -0.53
N ASN A 227 0.11 -11.16 -1.19
CA ASN A 227 -0.22 -10.57 -2.47
C ASN A 227 -0.45 -9.05 -2.36
N GLY A 228 0.10 -8.29 -3.32
CA GLY A 228 0.11 -6.84 -3.35
C GLY A 228 -1.23 -6.09 -3.18
N PRO A 229 -2.38 -6.56 -3.73
CA PRO A 229 -3.63 -5.81 -3.69
C PRO A 229 -4.06 -5.35 -2.29
N ALA A 230 -3.91 -6.21 -1.28
CA ALA A 230 -4.19 -5.83 0.10
C ALA A 230 -3.54 -6.79 1.12
N TYR A 231 -3.00 -6.20 2.19
CA TYR A 231 -2.61 -6.92 3.40
C TYR A 231 -2.76 -6.03 4.63
N ILE A 232 -3.25 -6.62 5.72
CA ILE A 232 -3.46 -5.92 6.99
C ILE A 232 -2.49 -6.45 8.05
N MET A 233 -1.87 -5.54 8.79
CA MET A 233 -0.80 -5.84 9.73
C MET A 233 -1.09 -5.21 11.08
N SER A 234 -0.79 -5.94 12.16
CA SER A 234 -0.79 -5.41 13.50
C SER A 234 0.32 -4.37 13.66
N SER A 235 0.16 -3.47 14.62
CA SER A 235 1.16 -2.44 14.91
C SER A 235 2.59 -3.00 15.10
N PRO A 236 2.79 -4.09 15.88
CA PRO A 236 4.08 -4.77 15.99
C PRO A 236 4.60 -5.42 14.70
N ALA A 237 3.73 -5.92 13.81
CA ALA A 237 4.17 -6.49 12.53
C ALA A 237 4.80 -5.42 11.65
N VAL A 238 4.18 -4.24 11.55
CA VAL A 238 4.72 -3.10 10.78
C VAL A 238 6.12 -2.76 11.26
N ASP A 239 6.31 -2.73 12.57
CA ASP A 239 7.59 -2.42 13.19
C ASP A 239 8.66 -3.47 12.85
N ARG A 240 8.34 -4.77 12.93
CA ARG A 240 9.29 -5.83 12.53
C ARG A 240 9.63 -5.74 11.05
N LEU A 241 8.66 -5.47 10.19
CA LEU A 241 8.88 -5.32 8.76
C LEU A 241 9.81 -4.15 8.44
N LEU A 242 9.61 -3.00 9.09
CA LEU A 242 10.48 -1.83 8.91
C LEU A 242 11.93 -2.12 9.32
N HIS A 243 12.16 -2.89 10.38
CA HIS A 243 13.51 -3.28 10.78
C HIS A 243 14.15 -4.29 9.82
N ALA A 244 13.36 -5.23 9.28
CA ALA A 244 13.86 -6.23 8.35
C ALA A 244 14.14 -5.63 6.96
N ALA A 245 13.31 -4.68 6.54
CA ALA A 245 13.43 -3.98 5.28
C ALA A 245 14.57 -2.95 5.32
N ASN A 246 15.56 -3.11 4.44
CA ASN A 246 16.59 -2.10 4.18
C ASN A 246 16.53 -1.62 2.71
N PRO A 247 15.59 -0.73 2.35
CA PRO A 247 15.40 -0.31 0.97
C PRO A 247 16.59 0.40 0.31
N VAL A 248 17.59 0.86 1.07
CA VAL A 248 18.78 1.55 0.52
C VAL A 248 19.65 0.62 -0.30
N LYS A 249 19.63 -0.68 0.01
CA LYS A 249 20.66 -1.58 -0.53
C LYS A 249 20.37 -2.05 -1.94
N THR A 250 19.11 -2.15 -2.37
CA THR A 250 18.80 -2.45 -3.78
C THR A 250 17.33 -2.17 -4.11
N PHE A 251 17.09 -1.53 -5.27
CA PHE A 251 15.76 -1.43 -5.88
C PHE A 251 15.15 -2.83 -6.01
N PHE A 252 14.03 -3.12 -5.34
CA PHE A 252 13.36 -4.42 -5.46
C PHE A 252 12.03 -4.26 -6.21
N PRO A 253 11.85 -4.91 -7.38
CA PRO A 253 10.69 -4.64 -8.24
C PRO A 253 9.35 -5.15 -7.70
N MET A 254 9.38 -6.24 -6.93
CA MET A 254 8.20 -6.85 -6.30
C MET A 254 8.08 -6.37 -4.85
N GLU A 255 7.45 -5.23 -4.67
CA GLU A 255 7.31 -4.53 -3.37
C GLU A 255 6.67 -5.41 -2.28
N ASP A 256 5.60 -6.10 -2.62
CA ASP A 256 4.85 -6.97 -1.72
C ASP A 256 5.71 -8.16 -1.23
N ALA A 257 6.43 -8.80 -2.15
CA ALA A 257 7.42 -9.81 -1.83
C ALA A 257 8.56 -9.22 -0.99
N TYR A 258 9.06 -8.03 -1.32
CA TYR A 258 10.15 -7.40 -0.58
C TYR A 258 9.83 -7.23 0.91
N PHE A 259 8.62 -6.78 1.25
CA PHE A 259 8.25 -6.57 2.64
C PHE A 259 7.84 -7.86 3.34
N THR A 260 7.01 -8.69 2.70
CA THR A 260 6.28 -9.72 3.46
C THR A 260 6.95 -11.10 3.47
N VAL A 261 8.05 -11.30 2.73
CA VAL A 261 8.86 -12.53 2.81
C VAL A 261 9.57 -12.74 4.15
N PHE A 262 9.62 -11.71 5.00
CA PHE A 262 10.27 -11.78 6.31
C PHE A 262 9.34 -12.29 7.43
N LEU A 263 8.14 -12.75 7.10
CA LEU A 263 7.07 -13.12 8.03
C LEU A 263 6.85 -14.64 8.13
#